data_AF-A0A534IV77-F1
#
_entry.id   AF-A0A534IV77-F1
#
_cell.length_a   1.000
_cell.length_b   1.000
_cell.length_c   1.000
_cell.angle_alpha   90.00
_cell.angle_beta   90.00
_cell.angle_gamma   90.00
#
_symmetry.space_group_name_H-M   'P 1'
#
loop_
_entity.id
_entity.type
_entity.pdbx_description
1 polymer ?
#
loop_
_entity_poly.entity_id
_entity_poly.type
_entity_poly.pdbx_seq_one_letter_code
_entity_poly.pdbx_strand_id
1 'polypeptide(L)'
;MPKAPRASGAPWRRGPQKTFAAFRRKVEKIKGGVANRADVLRVRIETACRPTETLDAVSTALRNLFPDLRIESQEDRLTGTTESLERLRERIRDQRIRDTARRQFLAGRRGDRTVVSLNKQAAFVGVVNFAAGSPLGDIVVEIESDDLAAVIDHVAESTVDRKA
;
A
#
# COMPACT_ATOMS: atom_id res chain seq x y z
N MET A 1 -4.75 10.64 55.55
CA MET A 1 -4.62 9.70 54.41
C MET A 1 -3.78 10.36 53.33
N PRO A 2 -2.59 9.85 52.96
CA PRO A 2 -1.75 10.51 51.97
C PRO A 2 -2.19 10.16 50.54
N LYS A 3 -2.17 11.16 49.64
CA LYS A 3 -2.42 11.02 48.20
C LYS A 3 -1.25 10.30 47.53
N ALA A 4 -1.55 9.33 46.67
CA ALA A 4 -0.57 8.65 45.83
C ALA A 4 0.06 9.62 44.81
N PRO A 5 1.37 9.48 44.48
CA PRO A 5 2.02 10.32 43.48
C PRO A 5 1.60 9.94 42.05
N ARG A 6 1.46 10.96 41.19
CA ARG A 6 1.25 10.81 39.75
C ARG A 6 2.48 10.17 39.10
N ALA A 7 2.29 9.04 38.41
CA ALA A 7 3.28 8.48 37.52
C ALA A 7 3.46 9.38 36.28
N SER A 8 4.64 9.97 36.15
CA SER A 8 5.12 10.60 34.93
C SER A 8 5.44 9.51 33.89
N GLY A 9 4.49 9.22 33.01
CA GLY A 9 4.71 8.38 31.84
C GLY A 9 5.60 9.11 30.84
N ALA A 10 6.84 8.66 30.66
CA ALA A 10 7.73 9.14 29.62
C ALA A 10 7.09 8.93 28.22
N PRO A 11 7.31 9.85 27.26
CA PRO A 11 6.75 9.69 25.92
C PRO A 11 7.42 8.50 25.23
N TRP A 12 6.61 7.53 24.82
CA TRP A 12 7.02 6.40 23.98
C TRP A 12 7.81 6.94 22.78
N ARG A 13 9.13 6.72 22.77
CA ARG A 13 9.96 7.01 21.60
C ARG A 13 9.54 6.05 20.50
N ARG A 14 8.78 6.55 19.53
CA ARG A 14 8.43 5.83 18.30
C ARG A 14 9.72 5.59 17.52
N GLY A 15 10.28 4.39 17.64
CA GLY A 15 11.35 3.95 16.76
C GLY A 15 10.85 3.90 15.30
N PRO A 16 11.75 4.08 14.32
CA PRO A 16 11.38 4.03 12.91
C PRO A 16 10.84 2.65 12.55
N GLN A 17 9.63 2.63 12.00
CA GLN A 17 8.95 1.40 11.59
C GLN A 17 9.59 0.92 10.29
N LYS A 18 10.22 -0.25 10.34
CA LYS A 18 10.86 -0.86 9.17
C LYS A 18 9.78 -1.49 8.30
N THR A 19 9.35 -0.78 7.27
CA THR A 19 8.49 -1.30 6.20
C THR A 19 9.34 -2.06 5.18
N PHE A 20 8.72 -2.84 4.28
CA PHE A 20 9.41 -3.43 3.11
C PHE A 20 10.27 -2.40 2.33
N ALA A 21 9.87 -1.12 2.31
CA ALA A 21 10.66 -0.02 1.74
C ALA A 21 12.03 0.17 2.42
N ALA A 22 12.14 -0.10 3.72
CA ALA A 22 13.39 -0.06 4.48
C ALA A 22 14.20 -1.37 4.39
N PHE A 23 13.53 -2.51 4.17
CA PHE A 23 14.18 -3.83 4.08
C PHE A 23 14.17 -4.35 2.64
N ARG A 24 14.99 -3.73 1.80
CA ARG A 24 15.35 -4.23 0.46
C ARG A 24 15.96 -5.62 0.58
N ARG A 25 15.16 -6.68 0.44
CA ARG A 25 15.69 -7.99 0.07
C ARG A 25 15.69 -8.08 -1.45
N LYS A 26 16.83 -8.46 -2.04
CA LYS A 26 16.94 -8.80 -3.47
C LYS A 26 15.93 -9.91 -3.75
N VAL A 27 14.88 -9.61 -4.49
CA VAL A 27 14.10 -10.64 -5.16
C VAL A 27 14.80 -10.88 -6.49
N GLU A 28 15.18 -12.12 -6.76
CA GLU A 28 15.89 -12.49 -7.98
C GLU A 28 15.04 -12.16 -9.21
N LYS A 29 15.65 -11.43 -10.15
CA LYS A 29 15.09 -11.20 -11.48
C LYS A 29 14.98 -12.53 -12.21
N ILE A 30 13.77 -12.99 -12.45
CA ILE A 30 13.53 -14.06 -13.42
C ILE A 30 13.61 -13.42 -14.81
N LYS A 31 14.57 -13.89 -15.63
CA LYS A 31 14.75 -13.41 -17.02
C LYS A 31 13.61 -13.93 -17.89
N GLY A 32 12.65 -13.06 -18.24
CA GLY A 32 11.63 -13.34 -19.25
C GLY A 32 12.14 -13.08 -20.67
N GLY A 33 12.29 -14.15 -21.45
CA GLY A 33 12.66 -14.14 -22.88
C GLY A 33 11.54 -13.65 -23.81
N VAL A 34 11.92 -13.36 -25.06
CA VAL A 34 11.31 -12.38 -25.98
C VAL A 34 9.99 -12.81 -26.66
N ALA A 35 9.29 -13.89 -26.27
CA ALA A 35 8.20 -14.42 -27.11
C ALA A 35 6.84 -14.70 -26.44
N ASN A 36 6.63 -14.40 -25.16
CA ASN A 36 5.30 -14.45 -24.54
C ASN A 36 5.34 -13.75 -23.17
N ARG A 37 5.14 -12.44 -23.13
CA ARG A 37 4.94 -11.73 -21.85
C ARG A 37 3.44 -11.57 -21.66
N ALA A 38 2.82 -12.48 -20.91
CA ALA A 38 1.73 -12.01 -20.06
C ALA A 38 2.39 -10.97 -19.15
N ASP A 39 2.00 -9.69 -19.25
CA ASP A 39 2.56 -8.65 -18.40
C ASP A 39 2.36 -9.07 -16.93
N VAL A 40 3.43 -9.51 -16.29
CA VAL A 40 3.34 -10.09 -14.94
C VAL A 40 3.14 -8.95 -13.96
N LEU A 41 1.89 -8.73 -13.56
CA LEU A 41 1.54 -7.79 -12.49
C LEU A 41 1.66 -8.50 -11.13
N ARG A 42 2.51 -7.96 -10.25
CA ARG A 42 2.59 -8.40 -8.85
C ARG A 42 2.36 -7.22 -7.92
N VAL A 43 1.41 -7.38 -7.00
CA VAL A 43 1.12 -6.40 -5.96
C VAL A 43 1.43 -7.01 -4.60
N ARG A 44 2.31 -6.37 -3.84
CA ARG A 44 2.64 -6.74 -2.46
C ARG A 44 2.16 -5.67 -1.51
N ILE A 45 1.52 -6.10 -0.43
CA ILE A 45 0.92 -5.21 0.56
C ILE A 45 1.44 -5.57 1.93
N GLU A 46 1.74 -4.55 2.73
CA GLU A 46 2.18 -4.70 4.10
C GLU A 46 1.59 -3.62 4.99
N THR A 47 1.14 -3.99 6.18
CA THR A 47 0.77 -3.03 7.22
C THR A 47 0.94 -3.61 8.62
N ALA A 48 1.24 -2.75 9.60
CA ALA A 48 1.29 -3.15 11.00
C ALA A 48 -0.14 -3.29 11.59
N CYS A 49 -0.33 -4.25 12.49
CA CYS A 49 -1.46 -4.37 13.40
C CYS A 49 -1.02 -3.94 14.79
N ARG A 50 -1.51 -2.80 15.27
CA ARG A 50 -1.16 -2.29 16.61
C ARG A 50 -1.82 -3.12 17.71
N PRO A 51 -1.29 -3.05 18.96
CA PRO A 51 -1.89 -3.74 20.09
C PRO A 51 -3.37 -3.39 20.36
N THR A 52 -3.81 -2.20 19.94
CA THR A 52 -5.19 -1.73 20.08
C THR A 52 -6.06 -2.03 18.85
N GLU A 53 -5.50 -2.65 17.80
CA GLU A 53 -6.22 -3.04 16.60
C GLU A 53 -6.47 -4.55 16.60
N THR A 54 -7.50 -5.00 15.90
CA THR A 54 -7.76 -6.43 15.68
C THR A 54 -7.30 -6.84 14.28
N LEU A 55 -6.82 -8.08 14.14
CA LEU A 55 -6.43 -8.63 12.83
C LEU A 55 -7.58 -8.57 11.82
N ASP A 56 -8.82 -8.76 12.28
CA ASP A 56 -10.02 -8.68 11.46
C ASP A 56 -10.29 -7.27 10.91
N ALA A 57 -10.16 -6.24 11.76
CA ALA A 57 -10.32 -4.85 11.34
C ALA A 57 -9.24 -4.44 10.32
N VAL A 58 -7.99 -4.84 10.55
CA VAL A 58 -6.89 -4.55 9.60
C VAL A 58 -7.10 -5.34 8.30
N SER A 59 -7.49 -6.62 8.38
CA SER A 59 -7.80 -7.42 7.20
C SER A 59 -8.95 -6.84 6.39
N THR A 60 -9.98 -6.32 7.05
CA THR A 60 -11.10 -5.61 6.42
C THR A 60 -10.61 -4.37 5.68
N ALA A 61 -9.74 -3.56 6.29
CA ALA A 61 -9.14 -2.40 5.62
C ALA A 61 -8.37 -2.79 4.35
N LEU A 62 -7.60 -3.88 4.39
CA LEU A 62 -6.90 -4.39 3.21
C LEU A 62 -7.89 -4.86 2.13
N ARG A 63 -8.86 -5.70 2.49
CA ARG A 63 -9.83 -6.29 1.55
C ARG A 63 -10.79 -5.27 0.93
N ASN A 64 -11.06 -4.16 1.63
CA ASN A 64 -11.86 -3.07 1.09
C ASN A 64 -11.26 -2.43 -0.17
N LEU A 65 -9.93 -2.44 -0.28
CA LEU A 65 -9.18 -1.93 -1.42
C LEU A 65 -8.66 -3.06 -2.33
N PHE A 66 -8.43 -4.26 -1.80
CA PHE A 66 -7.88 -5.42 -2.50
C PHE A 66 -8.67 -6.70 -2.14
N PRO A 67 -9.84 -6.94 -2.76
CA PRO A 67 -10.78 -7.98 -2.32
C PRO A 67 -10.24 -9.41 -2.37
N ASP A 68 -9.38 -9.68 -3.35
CA ASP A 68 -8.76 -10.97 -3.66
C ASP A 68 -7.40 -11.17 -2.97
N LEU A 69 -7.04 -10.27 -2.04
CA LEU A 69 -5.77 -10.33 -1.33
C LEU A 69 -5.61 -11.64 -0.55
N ARG A 70 -4.53 -12.36 -0.84
CA ARG A 70 -4.07 -13.49 -0.04
C ARG A 70 -3.25 -12.94 1.13
N ILE A 71 -3.84 -12.96 2.33
CA ILE A 71 -3.27 -12.34 3.54
C ILE A 71 -2.56 -13.40 4.38
N GLU A 72 -1.37 -13.07 4.84
CA GLU A 72 -0.61 -13.78 5.85
C GLU A 72 -0.38 -12.85 7.06
N SER A 73 -0.56 -13.37 8.27
CA SER A 73 -0.28 -12.64 9.51
C SER A 73 1.00 -13.17 10.18
N GLN A 74 1.85 -12.25 10.62
CA GLN A 74 3.03 -12.56 11.43
C GLN A 74 3.15 -11.53 12.54
N GLU A 75 3.11 -11.97 13.79
CA GLU A 75 3.23 -11.14 15.00
C GLU A 75 2.30 -9.90 14.96
N ASP A 76 2.86 -8.71 14.75
CA ASP A 76 2.20 -7.42 14.72
C ASP A 76 2.03 -6.87 13.29
N ARG A 77 2.04 -7.74 12.28
CA ARG A 77 2.03 -7.33 10.87
C ARG A 77 1.18 -8.25 10.00
N LEU A 78 0.51 -7.64 9.03
CA LEU A 78 -0.15 -8.34 7.93
C LEU A 78 0.60 -8.06 6.65
N THR A 79 0.84 -9.12 5.89
CA THR A 79 1.36 -9.06 4.53
C THR A 79 0.36 -9.71 3.58
N GLY A 80 0.37 -9.32 2.32
CA GLY A 80 -0.42 -10.03 1.33
C GLY A 80 0.02 -9.77 -0.10
N THR A 81 -0.44 -10.63 -1.00
CA THR A 81 -0.18 -10.53 -2.44
C THR A 81 -1.48 -10.63 -3.24
N THR A 82 -1.58 -9.83 -4.29
CA THR A 82 -2.62 -9.91 -5.31
C THR A 82 -2.03 -9.62 -6.69
N GLU A 83 -2.75 -10.01 -7.73
CA GLU A 83 -2.44 -9.72 -9.13
C GLU A 83 -3.48 -8.76 -9.74
N SER A 84 -4.37 -8.20 -8.91
CA SER A 84 -5.44 -7.29 -9.34
C SER A 84 -5.33 -5.91 -8.69
N LEU A 85 -5.63 -4.88 -9.49
CA LEU A 85 -5.75 -3.49 -9.05
C LEU A 85 -7.13 -2.90 -9.38
N GLU A 86 -8.09 -3.70 -9.84
CA GLU A 86 -9.39 -3.20 -10.33
C GLU A 86 -10.17 -2.46 -9.25
N ARG A 87 -10.26 -3.01 -8.04
CA ARG A 87 -10.96 -2.34 -6.94
C ARG A 87 -10.29 -1.03 -6.54
N LEU A 88 -8.96 -0.95 -6.58
CA LEU A 88 -8.23 0.28 -6.29
C LEU A 88 -8.52 1.34 -7.38
N ARG A 89 -8.50 0.93 -8.65
CA ARG A 89 -8.85 1.77 -9.81
C ARG A 89 -10.27 2.31 -9.73
N GLU A 90 -11.25 1.46 -9.44
CA GLU A 90 -12.65 1.86 -9.20
C GLU A 90 -12.73 2.94 -8.13
N ARG A 91 -12.08 2.73 -6.97
CA ARG A 91 -12.08 3.70 -5.88
C ARG A 91 -11.41 5.02 -6.25
N ILE A 92 -10.27 4.99 -6.95
CA ILE A 92 -9.60 6.20 -7.45
C ILE A 92 -10.52 6.98 -8.41
N ARG A 93 -11.26 6.28 -9.27
CA ARG A 93 -12.22 6.85 -10.20
C ARG A 93 -13.42 7.48 -9.49
N ASP A 94 -14.06 6.72 -8.61
CA ASP A 94 -15.26 7.14 -7.88
C ASP A 94 -14.98 8.35 -6.98
N GLN A 95 -13.82 8.37 -6.34
CA GLN A 95 -13.37 9.46 -5.47
C GLN A 95 -12.83 10.66 -6.24
N ARG A 96 -12.71 10.57 -7.58
CA ARG A 96 -12.17 11.63 -8.46
C ARG A 96 -10.75 12.07 -8.09
N ILE A 97 -9.90 11.12 -7.66
CA ILE A 97 -8.52 11.39 -7.21
C ILE A 97 -7.45 10.90 -8.21
N ARG A 98 -7.79 10.75 -9.49
CA ARG A 98 -6.89 10.20 -10.53
C ARG A 98 -5.56 10.94 -10.62
N ASP A 99 -5.59 12.27 -10.66
CA ASP A 99 -4.37 13.09 -10.78
C ASP A 99 -3.45 12.93 -9.55
N THR A 100 -4.04 12.86 -8.36
CA THR A 100 -3.30 12.59 -7.11
C THR A 100 -2.70 11.20 -7.14
N ALA A 101 -3.48 10.18 -7.51
CA ALA A 101 -3.01 8.81 -7.58
C ALA A 101 -1.85 8.66 -8.58
N ARG A 102 -2.02 9.21 -9.78
CA ARG A 102 -0.98 9.22 -10.83
C ARG A 102 0.30 9.87 -10.33
N ARG A 103 0.20 11.06 -9.71
CA ARG A 103 1.37 11.76 -9.14
C ARG A 103 2.09 10.91 -8.10
N GLN A 104 1.36 10.23 -7.22
CA GLN A 104 1.93 9.38 -6.18
C GLN A 104 2.61 8.13 -6.76
N PHE A 105 1.96 7.43 -7.70
CA PHE A 105 2.58 6.30 -8.38
C PHE A 105 3.84 6.69 -9.15
N LEU A 106 3.85 7.84 -9.81
CA LEU A 106 5.05 8.33 -10.51
C LEU A 106 6.16 8.73 -9.54
N ALA A 107 5.84 9.42 -8.44
CA ALA A 107 6.82 9.80 -7.42
C ALA A 107 7.47 8.58 -6.73
N GLY A 108 6.67 7.53 -6.49
CA GLY A 108 7.10 6.27 -5.89
C GLY A 108 7.85 5.33 -6.86
N ARG A 109 7.85 5.63 -8.17
CA ARG A 109 8.42 4.74 -9.19
C ARG A 109 9.94 4.62 -9.07
N ARG A 110 10.45 3.40 -9.15
CA ARG A 110 11.87 3.04 -9.24
C ARG A 110 12.05 1.85 -10.19
N GLY A 111 12.24 2.13 -11.47
CA GLY A 111 12.35 1.11 -12.52
C GLY A 111 11.00 0.51 -12.90
N ASP A 112 10.88 -0.80 -12.73
CA ASP A 112 9.73 -1.69 -12.97
C ASP A 112 8.78 -1.79 -11.78
N ARG A 113 9.04 -1.05 -10.70
CA ARG A 113 8.18 -1.00 -9.51
C ARG A 113 7.80 0.41 -9.08
N THR A 114 6.68 0.55 -8.40
CA THR A 114 6.30 1.75 -7.64
C THR A 114 5.82 1.39 -6.25
N VAL A 115 6.10 2.24 -5.27
CA VAL A 115 5.67 2.08 -3.89
C VAL A 115 4.88 3.30 -3.47
N VAL A 116 3.69 3.07 -2.94
CA VAL A 116 2.83 4.10 -2.36
C VAL A 116 2.36 3.70 -0.97
N SER A 117 1.94 4.68 -0.18
CA SER A 117 1.38 4.47 1.16
C SER A 117 -0.04 4.99 1.20
N LEU A 118 -0.94 4.17 1.73
CA LEU A 118 -2.36 4.48 1.90
C LEU A 118 -2.70 4.55 3.39
N ASN A 119 -3.56 5.48 3.76
CA ASN A 119 -4.05 5.61 5.13
C ASN A 119 -4.88 4.37 5.50
N LYS A 120 -4.40 3.60 6.48
CA LYS A 120 -5.07 2.37 6.94
C LYS A 120 -6.49 2.59 7.45
N GLN A 121 -6.74 3.72 8.14
CA GLN A 121 -8.05 4.03 8.72
C GLN A 121 -9.05 4.45 7.64
N ALA A 122 -8.62 5.19 6.62
CA ALA A 122 -9.44 5.49 5.45
C ALA A 122 -9.80 4.20 4.68
N ALA A 123 -8.84 3.28 4.54
CA ALA A 123 -9.07 1.99 3.90
C ALA A 123 -10.09 1.13 4.65
N PHE A 124 -10.15 1.22 5.99
CA PHE A 124 -11.16 0.53 6.80
C PHE A 124 -12.60 0.92 6.42
N VAL A 125 -12.82 2.16 5.97
CA VAL A 125 -14.12 2.63 5.46
C VAL A 125 -14.19 2.64 3.93
N GLY A 126 -13.24 1.99 3.25
CA GLY A 126 -13.24 1.84 1.79
C GLY A 126 -12.78 3.06 0.99
N VAL A 127 -12.17 4.05 1.64
CA VAL A 127 -11.67 5.28 1.04
C VAL A 127 -10.17 5.16 0.71
N VAL A 128 -9.76 5.67 -0.45
CA VAL A 128 -8.36 5.71 -0.87
C VAL A 128 -7.80 7.07 -0.47
N ASN A 129 -6.85 7.07 0.45
CA ASN A 129 -6.19 8.29 0.88
C ASN A 129 -4.69 8.04 0.94
N PHE A 130 -3.92 8.75 0.12
CA PHE A 130 -2.46 8.65 0.11
C PHE A 130 -1.89 9.30 1.36
N ALA A 131 -0.98 8.61 2.03
CA ALA A 131 -0.42 9.01 3.32
C ALA A 131 1.11 8.96 3.32
N ALA A 132 1.71 9.64 4.28
CA ALA A 132 3.13 9.58 4.58
C ALA A 132 3.34 9.63 6.09
N GLY A 133 3.03 8.52 6.77
CA GLY A 133 3.25 8.34 8.20
C GLY A 133 2.02 8.61 9.06
N SER A 134 0.91 7.89 8.82
CA SER A 134 -0.28 8.00 9.69
C SER A 134 -0.01 7.51 11.13
N PRO A 135 -0.74 8.01 12.14
CA PRO A 135 -0.50 7.69 13.55
C PRO A 135 -0.51 6.19 13.90
N LEU A 136 -1.31 5.37 13.20
CA LEU A 136 -1.39 3.92 13.43
C LEU A 136 -0.61 3.10 12.39
N GLY A 137 0.16 3.77 11.54
CA GLY A 137 0.84 3.18 10.39
C GLY A 137 -0.03 3.20 9.13
N ASP A 138 0.65 3.12 7.99
CA ASP A 138 0.05 3.09 6.66
C ASP A 138 -0.03 1.66 6.13
N ILE A 139 -0.84 1.47 5.09
CA ILE A 139 -0.77 0.32 4.20
C ILE A 139 0.26 0.67 3.13
N VAL A 140 1.36 -0.07 3.08
CA VAL A 140 2.37 0.07 2.03
C VAL A 140 2.00 -0.86 0.89
N VAL A 141 1.91 -0.30 -0.32
CA VAL A 141 1.56 -1.02 -1.54
C VAL A 141 2.74 -0.92 -2.50
N GLU A 142 3.36 -2.05 -2.81
CA GLU A 142 4.36 -2.18 -3.87
C GLU A 142 3.70 -2.83 -5.09
N ILE A 143 3.82 -2.18 -6.24
CA ILE A 143 3.33 -2.67 -7.54
C ILE A 143 4.54 -2.88 -8.43
N GLU A 144 4.67 -4.07 -9.00
CA GLU A 144 5.76 -4.48 -9.89
C GLU A 144 5.15 -5.01 -11.21
N SER A 145 5.68 -4.56 -12.35
CA SER A 145 5.26 -5.02 -13.67
C SER A 145 6.35 -4.76 -14.72
N ASP A 146 6.42 -5.64 -15.72
CA ASP A 146 7.28 -5.48 -16.91
C ASP A 146 6.90 -4.22 -17.72
N ASP A 147 5.62 -3.85 -17.75
CA ASP A 147 5.12 -2.57 -18.26
C ASP A 147 4.39 -1.79 -17.16
N LEU A 148 5.17 -1.29 -16.20
CA LEU A 148 4.64 -0.45 -15.13
C LEU A 148 3.97 0.83 -15.65
N ALA A 149 4.37 1.36 -16.81
CA ALA A 149 3.76 2.57 -17.36
C ALA A 149 2.30 2.30 -17.75
N ALA A 150 2.04 1.20 -18.47
CA ALA A 150 0.69 0.77 -18.81
C ALA A 150 -0.15 0.47 -17.56
N VAL A 151 0.43 -0.15 -16.52
CA VAL A 151 -0.26 -0.39 -15.24
C VAL A 151 -0.67 0.93 -14.56
N ILE A 152 0.22 1.92 -14.51
CA ILE A 152 -0.10 3.24 -13.94
C ILE A 152 -1.19 3.94 -14.77
N ASP A 153 -1.12 3.87 -16.09
CA ASP A 153 -2.14 4.44 -16.98
C ASP A 153 -3.50 3.74 -16.81
N HIS A 154 -3.52 2.43 -16.58
CA HIS A 154 -4.75 1.68 -16.33
C HIS A 154 -5.41 2.06 -14.99
N VAL A 155 -4.62 2.14 -13.92
CA VAL A 155 -5.13 2.41 -12.56
C VAL A 155 -5.44 3.90 -12.35
N ALA A 156 -4.62 4.78 -12.92
CA ALA A 156 -4.73 6.22 -12.79
C ALA A 156 -4.57 6.88 -14.17
N GLU A 157 -5.62 6.69 -14.98
CA GLU A 157 -5.75 7.22 -16.34
C GLU A 157 -5.37 8.70 -16.40
N SER A 158 -4.53 9.01 -17.40
CA SER A 158 -4.09 10.36 -17.66
C SER A 158 -5.23 11.17 -18.27
N THR A 159 -5.48 12.36 -17.74
CA THR A 159 -6.47 13.32 -18.25
C THR A 159 -5.92 14.23 -19.34
N VAL A 160 -4.62 14.13 -19.67
CA VAL A 160 -4.08 14.82 -20.86
C VAL A 160 -4.55 14.07 -22.10
N ASP A 161 -5.42 14.71 -22.88
CA ASP A 161 -5.84 14.24 -24.19
C ASP A 161 -4.63 13.71 -24.97
N ARG A 162 -4.74 12.49 -25.51
CA ARG A 162 -3.86 12.07 -26.60
C ARG A 162 -4.15 13.03 -27.74
N LYS A 163 -3.31 14.06 -27.86
CA LYS A 163 -3.30 14.92 -29.05
C LYS A 163 -2.99 13.99 -30.23
N ALA A 164 -4.03 13.72 -31.02
CA ALA A 164 -3.93 13.02 -32.30
C ALA A 164 -3.11 13.85 -33.29
#